data_AF-A0A382XY89-F1
#
_entry.id   AF-A0A382XY89-F1
#
_cell.length_a   1.000
_cell.length_b   1.000
_cell.length_c   1.000
_cell.angle_alpha   90.00
_cell.angle_beta   90.00
_cell.angle_gamma   90.00
#
_symmetry.space_group_name_H-M   'P 1'
#
loop_
_entity.id
_entity.type
_entity.pdbx_description
1 polymer ?
#
loop_
_entity_poly.entity_id
_entity_poly.type
_entity_poly.pdbx_seq_one_letter_code
_entity_poly.pdbx_strand_id
1 'polypeptide(L)'
;MERESFEDEATAKVMNEHFVSIKLDREERPDVDKIYMTFVQATTGSGGWPLNVWLTPDLKPFYGGTYFPPEAKFGKPSFTDVLRQIADAWKTQRTEILNSANDISKRIGESIALKARADIKLDPLWLDRAIAQFKTQYDPRFGGFGNAPKFPRPSLPLMLLRHAHRTGDQDSVRMVLHTCDQMAAGGMYDQIGGGFARYSVDEKWLVPHFEKMLYDNAQLLHLYLDAHLISGERRHADVARDILRYILRDMRHKDGGFYSAEDADSE
;
A
#
# COMPACT_ATOMS: atom_id res chain seq x y z
N MET A 1 13.28 7.31 6.74
CA MET A 1 14.21 7.06 5.60
C MET A 1 14.49 8.30 4.77
N GLU A 2 13.50 9.07 4.31
CA GLU A 2 13.78 10.25 3.48
C GLU A 2 14.69 11.26 4.21
N ARG A 3 14.23 11.85 5.31
CA ARG A 3 15.07 12.66 6.22
C ARG A 3 16.27 11.91 6.84
N GLU A 4 16.03 10.69 7.30
CA GLU A 4 17.01 9.97 8.14
C GLU A 4 18.15 9.31 7.35
N SER A 5 18.02 9.16 6.04
CA SER A 5 18.97 8.36 5.24
C SER A 5 19.22 8.93 3.86
N PHE A 6 18.18 9.39 3.15
CA PHE A 6 18.37 9.95 1.80
C PHE A 6 18.92 11.38 1.82
N GLU A 7 18.68 12.13 2.90
CA GLU A 7 19.26 13.46 3.12
C GLU A 7 20.63 13.42 3.85
N ASP A 8 21.04 12.26 4.36
CA ASP A 8 22.30 12.13 5.10
C ASP A 8 23.51 12.14 4.15
N GLU A 9 24.41 13.10 4.35
CA GLU A 9 25.57 13.31 3.48
C GLU A 9 26.56 12.11 3.51
N ALA A 10 26.67 11.42 4.65
CA ALA A 10 27.55 10.26 4.78
C ALA A 10 27.02 9.05 3.98
N THR A 11 25.70 8.82 4.05
CA THR A 11 25.00 7.81 3.24
C THR A 11 25.12 8.13 1.76
N ALA A 12 24.91 9.40 1.37
CA ALA A 12 25.05 9.85 -0.01
C ALA A 12 26.46 9.62 -0.57
N LYS A 13 27.52 9.79 0.23
CA LYS A 13 28.90 9.47 -0.18
C LYS A 13 29.08 8.00 -0.54
N VAL A 14 28.55 7.09 0.28
CA VAL A 14 28.61 5.64 0.01
C VAL A 14 27.80 5.29 -1.25
N MET A 15 26.63 5.90 -1.43
CA MET A 15 25.82 5.72 -2.63
C MET A 15 26.57 6.16 -3.89
N ASN A 16 27.16 7.35 -3.87
CA ASN A 16 27.88 7.93 -5.01
C ASN A 16 29.17 7.17 -5.35
N GLU A 17 29.84 6.55 -4.36
CA GLU A 17 31.06 5.79 -4.59
C GLU A 17 30.80 4.44 -5.28
N HIS A 18 29.66 3.82 -5.02
CA HIS A 18 29.41 2.42 -5.39
C HIS A 18 28.24 2.19 -6.35
N PHE A 19 27.32 3.15 -6.47
CA PHE A 19 26.05 2.95 -7.15
C PHE A 19 25.71 4.12 -8.09
N VAL A 20 25.00 3.78 -9.17
CA VAL A 20 24.24 4.78 -9.95
C VAL A 20 22.85 4.87 -9.33
N SER A 21 22.62 5.92 -8.56
CA SER A 21 21.35 6.09 -7.83
C SER A 21 20.29 6.70 -8.74
N ILE A 22 19.15 6.03 -8.86
CA ILE A 22 18.00 6.50 -9.66
C ILE A 22 16.81 6.69 -8.73
N LYS A 23 16.35 7.93 -8.58
CA LYS A 23 15.10 8.24 -7.89
C LYS A 23 13.96 8.11 -8.90
N LEU A 24 12.97 7.29 -8.58
CA LEU A 24 11.81 7.05 -9.44
C LEU A 24 10.54 7.52 -8.72
N ASP A 25 9.75 8.33 -9.42
CA ASP A 25 8.39 8.64 -9.01
C ASP A 25 7.44 7.53 -9.49
N ARG A 26 6.80 6.84 -8.54
CA ARG A 26 5.87 5.74 -8.83
C ARG A 26 4.56 6.22 -9.44
N GLU A 27 4.17 7.47 -9.22
CA GLU A 27 2.95 8.04 -9.81
C GLU A 27 3.18 8.36 -11.29
N GLU A 28 4.40 8.76 -11.67
CA GLU A 28 4.77 8.95 -13.08
C GLU A 28 5.11 7.63 -13.80
N ARG A 29 5.70 6.66 -13.09
CA ARG A 29 6.12 5.35 -13.63
C ARG A 29 5.56 4.14 -12.85
N PRO A 30 4.22 3.99 -12.78
CA PRO A 30 3.58 2.88 -12.07
C PRO A 30 3.87 1.53 -12.74
N ASP A 31 4.21 1.52 -14.03
CA ASP A 31 4.65 0.35 -14.77
C ASP A 31 5.94 -0.24 -14.21
N VAL A 32 6.92 0.62 -13.90
CA VAL A 32 8.23 0.21 -13.37
C VAL A 32 8.12 -0.18 -11.90
N ASP A 33 7.39 0.62 -11.11
CA ASP A 33 7.12 0.32 -9.71
C ASP A 33 6.48 -1.07 -9.56
N LYS A 34 5.47 -1.39 -10.38
CA LYS A 34 4.79 -2.70 -10.33
C LYS A 34 5.74 -3.87 -10.58
N ILE A 35 6.67 -3.75 -11.53
CA ILE A 35 7.63 -4.82 -11.84
C ILE A 35 8.51 -5.10 -10.63
N TYR A 36 9.09 -4.05 -10.04
CA TYR A 36 10.04 -4.22 -8.94
C TYR A 36 9.37 -4.47 -7.59
N MET A 37 8.16 -3.95 -7.37
CA MET A 37 7.32 -4.32 -6.23
C MET A 37 6.96 -5.81 -6.29
N THR A 38 6.64 -6.33 -7.47
CA THR A 38 6.39 -7.77 -7.66
C THR A 38 7.62 -8.60 -7.31
N PHE A 39 8.82 -8.14 -7.69
CA PHE A 39 10.07 -8.78 -7.29
C PHE A 39 10.23 -8.83 -5.76
N VAL A 40 10.12 -7.68 -5.08
CA VAL A 40 10.29 -7.62 -3.62
C VAL A 40 9.25 -8.46 -2.88
N GLN A 41 7.99 -8.44 -3.34
CA GLN A 41 6.94 -9.30 -2.78
C GLN A 41 7.23 -10.79 -2.99
N ALA A 42 7.74 -11.18 -4.16
CA ALA A 42 8.08 -12.56 -4.45
C ALA A 42 9.28 -13.07 -3.63
N THR A 43 10.26 -12.21 -3.35
CA THR A 43 11.49 -12.62 -2.63
C THR A 43 11.39 -12.46 -1.11
N THR A 44 10.58 -11.52 -0.62
CA THR A 44 10.47 -11.22 0.82
C THR A 44 9.12 -11.58 1.44
N GLY A 45 8.12 -11.93 0.62
CA GLY A 45 6.74 -12.20 1.06
C GLY A 45 5.93 -10.95 1.42
N SER A 46 6.53 -9.75 1.39
CA SER A 46 5.87 -8.49 1.69
C SER A 46 6.34 -7.38 0.73
N GLY A 47 5.65 -6.25 0.71
CA GLY A 47 6.01 -5.10 -0.12
C GLY A 47 5.47 -3.81 0.47
N GLY A 48 5.90 -2.69 -0.09
CA GLY A 48 5.52 -1.37 0.36
C GLY A 48 6.57 -0.33 0.00
N TRP A 49 6.32 0.91 0.43
CA TRP A 49 7.22 2.04 0.20
C TRP A 49 7.79 2.55 1.53
N PRO A 50 8.97 3.19 1.52
CA PRO A 50 9.86 3.44 0.37
C PRO A 50 10.43 2.13 -0.20
N LEU A 51 10.41 1.99 -1.53
CA LEU A 51 10.85 0.77 -2.22
C LEU A 51 12.30 0.97 -2.69
N ASN A 52 13.22 0.14 -2.20
CA ASN A 52 14.64 0.18 -2.57
C ASN A 52 15.02 -1.12 -3.27
N VAL A 53 15.57 -1.03 -4.48
CA VAL A 53 15.85 -2.20 -5.34
C VAL A 53 17.18 -2.03 -6.04
N TRP A 54 18.02 -3.06 -5.97
CA TRP A 54 19.32 -3.09 -6.61
C TRP A 54 19.26 -3.96 -7.85
N LEU A 55 19.72 -3.38 -8.96
CA LEU A 55 19.61 -3.92 -10.30
C LEU A 55 20.99 -4.23 -10.86
N THR A 56 21.08 -5.24 -11.72
CA THR A 56 22.22 -5.41 -12.61
C THR A 56 22.21 -4.34 -13.70
N PRO A 57 23.31 -4.14 -14.46
CA PRO A 57 23.33 -3.21 -15.61
C PRO A 57 22.26 -3.49 -16.68
N ASP A 58 21.77 -4.73 -16.77
CA ASP A 58 20.66 -5.13 -17.65
C ASP A 58 19.28 -4.89 -17.02
N LEU A 59 19.21 -4.09 -15.95
CA LEU A 59 18.00 -3.71 -15.22
C LEU A 59 17.26 -4.86 -14.51
N LYS A 60 17.95 -5.98 -14.28
CA LYS A 60 17.38 -7.15 -13.60
C LYS A 60 17.56 -7.03 -12.09
N PRO A 61 16.48 -7.14 -11.28
CA PRO A 61 16.58 -7.02 -9.83
C PRO A 61 17.21 -8.27 -9.22
N PHE A 62 18.07 -8.06 -8.22
CA PHE A 62 18.70 -9.15 -7.48
C PHE A 62 18.61 -8.98 -5.96
N TYR A 63 18.33 -7.78 -5.47
CA TYR A 63 18.06 -7.51 -4.06
C TYR A 63 17.07 -6.35 -3.94
N GLY A 64 16.25 -6.37 -2.89
CA GLY A 64 15.34 -5.27 -2.63
C GLY A 64 14.62 -5.41 -1.29
N GLY A 65 14.10 -4.28 -0.81
CA GLY A 65 13.38 -4.21 0.44
C GLY A 65 12.69 -2.86 0.59
N THR A 66 11.95 -2.72 1.70
CA THR A 66 11.20 -1.52 1.98
C THR A 66 12.02 -0.59 2.90
N TYR A 67 11.76 -0.65 4.20
CA TYR A 67 12.41 0.18 5.20
C TYR A 67 13.72 -0.42 5.71
N PHE A 68 14.79 0.35 5.59
CA PHE A 68 16.09 0.10 6.22
C PHE A 68 16.39 1.25 7.21
N PRO A 69 16.68 0.95 8.49
CA PRO A 69 16.97 1.98 9.47
C PRO A 69 18.33 2.67 9.20
N PRO A 70 18.53 3.92 9.65
CA PRO A 70 19.82 4.61 9.52
C PRO A 70 20.92 3.95 10.37
N GLU A 71 20.54 3.27 11.45
CA GLU A 71 21.43 2.52 12.34
C GLU A 71 20.89 1.09 12.50
N ALA A 72 21.79 0.12 12.71
CA ALA A 72 21.38 -1.26 12.92
C ALA A 72 20.52 -1.39 14.20
N LYS A 73 19.25 -1.77 14.04
CA LYS A 73 18.27 -1.89 15.14
C LYS A 73 17.34 -3.07 14.89
N PHE A 74 16.89 -3.71 15.97
CA PHE A 74 15.95 -4.85 15.95
C PHE A 74 16.38 -6.01 15.02
N GLY A 75 17.68 -6.29 14.95
CA GLY A 75 18.23 -7.35 14.09
C GLY A 75 18.24 -7.01 12.59
N LYS A 76 17.91 -5.76 12.21
CA LYS A 76 18.03 -5.27 10.83
C LYS A 76 19.34 -4.51 10.65
N PRO A 77 20.09 -4.75 9.57
CA PRO A 77 21.26 -3.94 9.22
C PRO A 77 20.85 -2.49 8.94
N SER A 78 21.77 -1.55 9.14
CA SER A 78 21.54 -0.17 8.69
C SER A 78 21.49 -0.09 7.16
N PHE A 79 20.89 0.96 6.61
CA PHE A 79 20.91 1.20 5.17
C PHE A 79 22.33 1.25 4.61
N THR A 80 23.27 1.88 5.33
CA THR A 80 24.67 1.96 4.94
C THR A 80 25.37 0.60 4.98
N ASP A 81 25.04 -0.26 5.95
CA ASP A 81 25.57 -1.63 5.99
C ASP A 81 25.08 -2.45 4.78
N VAL A 82 23.80 -2.30 4.41
CA VAL A 82 23.23 -2.94 3.22
C VAL A 82 23.95 -2.46 1.96
N LEU A 83 24.16 -1.16 1.81
CA LEU A 83 24.90 -0.58 0.68
C LEU A 83 26.31 -1.17 0.58
N ARG A 84 27.07 -1.22 1.68
CA ARG A 84 28.43 -1.77 1.67
C ARG A 84 28.46 -3.26 1.37
N GLN A 85 27.55 -4.04 1.95
CA GLN A 85 27.46 -5.48 1.69
C GLN A 85 27.14 -5.78 0.23
N ILE A 86 26.22 -5.03 -0.37
CA ILE A 86 25.88 -5.19 -1.80
C ILE A 86 27.08 -4.79 -2.68
N ALA A 87 27.76 -3.70 -2.36
CA ALA A 87 28.94 -3.26 -3.11
C ALA A 87 30.08 -4.29 -3.05
N ASP A 88 30.32 -4.90 -1.89
CA ASP A 88 31.31 -5.96 -1.73
C ASP A 88 30.91 -7.24 -2.47
N ALA A 89 29.66 -7.68 -2.30
CA ALA A 89 29.14 -8.86 -3.02
C ALA A 89 29.19 -8.67 -4.54
N TRP A 90 28.96 -7.46 -5.05
CA TRP A 90 29.11 -7.16 -6.48
C TRP A 90 30.56 -7.31 -6.97
N LYS A 91 31.56 -7.01 -6.13
CA LYS A 91 32.97 -7.17 -6.47
C LYS A 91 33.44 -8.62 -6.35
N THR A 92 32.98 -9.33 -5.31
CA THR A 92 33.50 -10.66 -4.95
C THR A 92 32.67 -11.81 -5.52
N GLN A 93 31.37 -11.63 -5.71
CA GLN A 93 30.38 -12.68 -6.06
C GLN A 93 29.54 -12.30 -7.29
N ARG A 94 30.11 -11.51 -8.21
CA ARG A 94 29.38 -10.95 -9.37
C ARG A 94 28.64 -12.00 -10.19
N THR A 95 29.28 -13.13 -10.48
CA THR A 95 28.68 -14.21 -11.29
C THR A 95 27.43 -14.79 -10.63
N GLU A 96 27.47 -14.97 -9.30
CA GLU A 96 26.33 -15.49 -8.53
C GLU A 96 25.16 -14.50 -8.53
N ILE A 97 25.46 -13.21 -8.39
CA ILE A 97 24.45 -12.14 -8.50
C ILE A 97 23.79 -12.15 -9.88
N LEU A 98 24.57 -12.23 -10.96
CA LEU A 98 24.03 -12.26 -12.32
C LEU A 98 23.15 -13.49 -12.56
N ASN A 99 23.56 -14.65 -12.06
CA ASN A 99 22.77 -15.88 -12.17
C ASN A 99 21.46 -15.78 -11.38
N SER A 100 21.52 -15.32 -10.13
CA SER A 100 20.34 -15.12 -9.28
C SER A 100 19.35 -14.12 -9.91
N ALA A 101 19.85 -13.00 -10.44
CA ALA A 101 19.04 -12.00 -11.13
C ALA A 101 18.31 -12.58 -12.35
N ASN A 102 19.00 -13.41 -13.15
CA ASN A 102 18.42 -14.08 -14.30
C ASN A 102 17.34 -15.09 -13.91
N ASP A 103 17.62 -15.92 -12.91
CA ASP A 103 16.70 -16.97 -12.45
C ASP A 103 15.42 -16.37 -11.85
N ILE A 104 15.54 -15.34 -11.01
CA ILE A 104 14.38 -14.67 -10.41
C ILE A 104 13.57 -13.95 -11.49
N SER A 105 14.23 -13.22 -12.40
CA SER A 105 13.55 -12.51 -13.50
C SER A 105 12.78 -13.48 -14.40
N LYS A 106 13.35 -14.65 -14.70
CA LYS A 106 12.69 -15.70 -15.49
C LYS A 106 11.45 -16.24 -14.77
N ARG A 107 11.56 -16.55 -13.47
CA ARG A 107 10.43 -17.06 -12.65
C ARG A 107 9.29 -16.05 -12.54
N ILE A 108 9.61 -14.77 -12.38
CA ILE A 108 8.61 -13.70 -12.35
C ILE A 108 7.92 -13.59 -13.72
N GLY A 109 8.69 -13.61 -14.82
CA GLY A 109 8.14 -13.62 -16.18
C GLY A 109 7.21 -14.81 -16.46
N GLU A 110 7.59 -16.02 -16.04
CA GLU A 110 6.78 -17.22 -16.17
C GLU A 110 5.49 -17.16 -15.34
N SER A 111 5.55 -16.64 -14.11
CA SER A 111 4.36 -16.44 -13.26
C SER A 111 3.35 -15.46 -13.88
N ILE A 112 3.84 -14.38 -14.49
CA ILE A 112 3.00 -13.43 -15.22
C ILE A 112 2.39 -14.10 -16.47
N ALA A 113 3.17 -14.88 -17.22
CA ALA A 113 2.70 -15.59 -18.42
C ALA A 113 1.69 -16.70 -18.11
N LEU A 114 1.82 -17.39 -16.96
CA LEU A 114 0.86 -18.39 -16.49
C LEU A 114 -0.54 -17.81 -16.24
N LYS A 115 -0.63 -16.54 -15.81
CA LYS A 115 -1.91 -15.83 -15.66
C LYS A 115 -2.64 -15.61 -17.00
N ALA A 116 -1.93 -15.62 -18.13
CA ALA A 116 -2.51 -15.40 -19.45
C ALA A 116 -3.06 -16.67 -20.12
N ARG A 117 -2.84 -17.87 -19.54
CA ARG A 117 -3.11 -19.16 -20.21
C ARG A 117 -4.28 -19.98 -19.66
N ALA A 118 -5.05 -19.46 -18.72
CA ALA A 118 -5.95 -20.30 -17.98
C ALA A 118 -7.43 -20.01 -18.32
N ASP A 119 -8.10 -20.98 -18.95
CA ASP A 119 -9.56 -21.14 -18.98
C ASP A 119 -10.09 -21.42 -17.56
N ILE A 120 -9.79 -20.52 -16.61
CA ILE A 120 -10.25 -20.63 -15.23
C ILE A 120 -11.73 -20.30 -15.22
N LYS A 121 -12.56 -21.33 -15.05
CA LYS A 121 -13.93 -21.15 -14.62
C LYS A 121 -13.91 -20.72 -13.16
N LEU A 122 -14.31 -19.49 -12.89
CA LEU A 122 -14.46 -18.97 -11.53
C LEU A 122 -15.57 -19.76 -10.81
N ASP A 123 -15.16 -20.53 -9.80
CA ASP A 123 -16.08 -21.24 -8.91
C ASP A 123 -16.54 -20.28 -7.79
N PRO A 124 -17.86 -20.07 -7.61
CA PRO A 124 -18.38 -19.27 -6.49
C PRO A 124 -17.84 -19.68 -5.12
N LEU A 125 -17.48 -20.96 -4.93
CA LEU A 125 -16.88 -21.45 -3.69
C LEU A 125 -15.54 -20.77 -3.36
N TRP A 126 -14.81 -20.30 -4.37
CA TRP A 126 -13.56 -19.56 -4.16
C TRP A 126 -13.83 -18.19 -3.54
N LEU A 127 -14.93 -17.54 -3.94
CA LEU A 127 -15.36 -16.28 -3.34
C LEU A 127 -15.76 -16.50 -1.89
N ASP A 128 -16.51 -17.55 -1.60
CA ASP A 128 -16.94 -17.89 -0.24
C ASP A 128 -15.74 -18.14 0.68
N ARG A 129 -14.72 -18.88 0.21
CA ARG A 129 -13.47 -19.12 0.95
C ARG A 129 -12.67 -17.84 1.16
N ALA A 130 -12.56 -16.98 0.15
CA ALA A 130 -11.85 -15.70 0.27
C ALA A 130 -12.52 -14.81 1.32
N ILE A 131 -13.86 -14.72 1.31
CA ILE A 131 -14.61 -13.95 2.32
C ILE A 131 -14.42 -14.52 3.71
N ALA A 132 -14.50 -15.84 3.89
CA ALA A 132 -14.25 -16.48 5.17
C ALA A 132 -12.85 -16.14 5.70
N GLN A 133 -11.84 -16.13 4.84
CA GLN A 133 -10.48 -15.73 5.20
C GLN A 133 -10.35 -14.23 5.53
N PHE A 134 -11.05 -13.35 4.82
CA PHE A 134 -11.03 -11.92 5.15
C PHE A 134 -11.70 -11.63 6.49
N LYS A 135 -12.80 -12.32 6.80
CA LYS A 135 -13.49 -12.19 8.09
C LYS A 135 -12.62 -12.56 9.29
N THR A 136 -11.63 -13.45 9.16
CA THR A 136 -10.73 -13.77 10.28
C THR A 136 -9.81 -12.62 10.68
N GLN A 137 -9.63 -11.63 9.80
CA GLN A 137 -8.82 -10.43 10.07
C GLN A 137 -9.65 -9.30 10.67
N TYR A 138 -10.98 -9.44 10.75
CA TYR A 138 -11.87 -8.41 11.26
C TYR A 138 -11.58 -8.10 12.73
N ASP A 139 -11.49 -6.82 13.07
CA ASP A 139 -11.38 -6.34 14.44
C ASP A 139 -12.76 -6.01 15.00
N PRO A 140 -13.34 -6.85 15.89
CA PRO A 140 -14.66 -6.60 16.45
C PRO A 140 -14.71 -5.43 17.43
N ARG A 141 -13.57 -4.96 17.95
CA ARG A 141 -13.52 -3.88 18.94
C ARG A 141 -13.51 -2.51 18.27
N PHE A 142 -12.67 -2.35 17.26
CA PHE A 142 -12.45 -1.04 16.61
C PHE A 142 -12.82 -1.04 15.11
N GLY A 143 -13.41 -2.11 14.58
CA GLY A 143 -13.72 -2.23 13.15
C GLY A 143 -12.46 -2.32 12.29
N GLY A 144 -12.57 -2.58 11.00
CA GLY A 144 -11.42 -2.76 10.11
C GLY A 144 -10.89 -4.18 10.06
N PHE A 145 -9.84 -4.36 9.24
CA PHE A 145 -9.29 -5.67 8.92
C PHE A 145 -7.76 -5.64 9.01
N GLY A 146 -7.23 -6.35 10.01
CA GLY A 146 -5.81 -6.41 10.33
C GLY A 146 -5.41 -5.58 11.56
N ASN A 147 -4.11 -5.52 11.81
CA ASN A 147 -3.50 -4.87 12.97
C ASN A 147 -2.95 -3.47 12.63
N ALA A 148 -2.46 -2.75 13.63
CA ALA A 148 -1.72 -1.50 13.46
C ALA A 148 -0.35 -1.72 12.75
N PRO A 149 0.12 -0.76 11.91
CA PRO A 149 -0.62 0.40 11.40
C PRO A 149 -1.82 -0.04 10.54
N LYS A 150 -2.96 0.60 10.78
CA LYS A 150 -4.27 0.17 10.29
C LYS A 150 -4.67 0.96 9.05
N PHE A 151 -4.93 0.25 7.95
CA PHE A 151 -5.31 0.81 6.66
C PHE A 151 -6.79 0.56 6.37
N PRO A 152 -7.52 1.51 5.73
CA PRO A 152 -8.93 1.31 5.38
C PRO A 152 -9.17 0.16 4.40
N ARG A 153 -8.23 -0.04 3.46
CA ARG A 153 -8.25 -1.07 2.40
C ARG A 153 -9.64 -1.27 1.75
N PRO A 154 -10.28 -0.23 1.17
CA PRO A 154 -11.72 -0.24 0.86
C PRO A 154 -12.17 -1.36 -0.09
N SER A 155 -11.26 -1.90 -0.92
CA SER A 155 -11.52 -3.05 -1.78
C SER A 155 -11.97 -4.31 -1.02
N LEU A 156 -11.46 -4.53 0.21
CA LEU A 156 -11.84 -5.66 1.06
C LEU A 156 -13.28 -5.51 1.59
N PRO A 157 -13.68 -4.45 2.31
CA PRO A 157 -15.06 -4.29 2.76
C PRO A 157 -16.05 -4.17 1.58
N LEU A 158 -15.67 -3.56 0.45
CA LEU A 158 -16.50 -3.59 -0.77
C LEU A 158 -16.73 -5.01 -1.28
N MET A 159 -15.71 -5.87 -1.24
CA MET A 159 -15.85 -7.28 -1.60
C MET A 159 -16.81 -8.02 -0.66
N LEU A 160 -16.75 -7.74 0.65
CA LEU A 160 -17.70 -8.26 1.64
C LEU A 160 -19.13 -7.81 1.34
N LEU A 161 -19.36 -6.52 1.04
CA LEU A 161 -20.70 -6.02 0.69
C LEU A 161 -21.25 -6.66 -0.59
N ARG A 162 -20.42 -6.79 -1.64
CA ARG A 162 -20.83 -7.44 -2.90
C ARG A 162 -21.16 -8.91 -2.70
N HIS A 163 -20.35 -9.62 -1.91
CA HIS A 163 -20.63 -11.02 -1.57
C HIS A 163 -21.90 -11.15 -0.73
N ALA A 164 -22.10 -10.27 0.26
CA ALA A 164 -23.29 -10.23 1.09
C ALA A 164 -24.57 -9.95 0.28
N HIS A 165 -24.50 -9.05 -0.69
CA HIS A 165 -25.62 -8.79 -1.60
C HIS A 165 -26.02 -10.05 -2.39
N ARG A 166 -25.04 -10.86 -2.82
CA ARG A 166 -25.30 -12.12 -3.54
C ARG A 166 -25.83 -13.24 -2.64
N THR A 167 -25.36 -13.32 -1.40
CA THR A 167 -25.56 -14.50 -0.53
C THR A 167 -26.50 -14.28 0.66
N GLY A 168 -26.83 -13.02 0.97
CA GLY A 168 -27.58 -12.64 2.16
C GLY A 168 -26.76 -12.56 3.46
N ASP A 169 -25.42 -12.62 3.39
CA ASP A 169 -24.52 -12.62 4.56
C ASP A 169 -24.57 -11.31 5.36
N GLN A 170 -25.48 -11.24 6.34
CA GLN A 170 -25.66 -10.07 7.22
C GLN A 170 -24.46 -9.84 8.16
N ASP A 171 -23.66 -10.86 8.42
CA ASP A 171 -22.47 -10.74 9.26
C ASP A 171 -21.40 -9.90 8.55
N SER A 172 -21.19 -10.11 7.25
CA SER A 172 -20.35 -9.24 6.40
C SER A 172 -20.85 -7.79 6.40
N VAL A 173 -22.16 -7.58 6.23
CA VAL A 173 -22.76 -6.22 6.26
C VAL A 173 -22.45 -5.53 7.59
N ARG A 174 -22.70 -6.20 8.72
CA ARG A 174 -22.43 -5.66 10.06
C ARG A 174 -20.96 -5.28 10.24
N MET A 175 -20.03 -6.14 9.82
CA MET A 175 -18.59 -5.88 9.91
C MET A 175 -18.19 -4.63 9.13
N VAL A 176 -18.72 -4.46 7.91
CA VAL A 176 -18.41 -3.32 7.06
C VAL A 176 -19.00 -2.02 7.61
N LEU A 177 -20.27 -2.03 8.04
CA LEU A 177 -20.90 -0.85 8.63
C LEU A 177 -20.20 -0.42 9.92
N HIS A 178 -19.86 -1.37 10.80
CA HIS A 178 -19.07 -1.07 12.00
C HIS A 178 -17.70 -0.48 11.65
N THR A 179 -17.05 -1.00 10.62
CA THR A 179 -15.77 -0.44 10.13
C THR A 179 -15.93 0.99 9.66
N CYS A 180 -16.97 1.30 8.88
CA CYS A 180 -17.26 2.65 8.41
C CYS A 180 -17.55 3.61 9.57
N ASP A 181 -18.32 3.17 10.57
CA ASP A 181 -18.63 3.96 11.76
C ASP A 181 -17.38 4.28 12.58
N GLN A 182 -16.51 3.29 12.81
CA GLN A 182 -15.29 3.47 13.60
C GLN A 182 -14.25 4.35 12.88
N MET A 183 -14.08 4.18 11.57
CA MET A 183 -13.18 5.05 10.80
C MET A 183 -13.66 6.50 10.79
N ALA A 184 -14.97 6.73 10.58
CA ALA A 184 -15.55 8.08 10.58
C ALA A 184 -15.55 8.73 11.98
N ALA A 185 -15.60 7.95 13.05
CA ALA A 185 -15.50 8.48 14.42
C ALA A 185 -14.04 8.70 14.89
N GLY A 186 -13.06 8.19 14.14
CA GLY A 186 -11.64 8.28 14.48
C GLY A 186 -10.95 9.54 13.94
N GLY A 187 -9.70 9.75 14.35
CA GLY A 187 -8.84 10.84 13.85
C GLY A 187 -8.29 10.61 12.44
N MET A 188 -8.45 9.40 11.88
CA MET A 188 -8.17 9.14 10.47
C MET A 188 -9.09 9.93 9.53
N TYR A 189 -10.35 10.11 9.90
CA TYR A 189 -11.25 11.01 9.20
C TYR A 189 -11.02 12.43 9.73
N ASP A 190 -10.71 13.35 8.84
CA ASP A 190 -10.52 14.75 9.22
C ASP A 190 -11.87 15.37 9.61
N GLN A 191 -12.08 15.47 10.92
CA GLN A 191 -13.32 15.94 11.54
C GLN A 191 -13.65 17.42 11.23
N ILE A 192 -12.69 18.19 10.67
CA ILE A 192 -12.83 19.61 10.39
C ILE A 192 -12.85 19.85 8.89
N GLY A 193 -11.79 19.42 8.21
CA GLY A 193 -11.55 19.66 6.79
C GLY A 193 -12.20 18.63 5.87
N GLY A 194 -12.52 17.44 6.39
CA GLY A 194 -13.01 16.33 5.60
C GLY A 194 -11.93 15.56 4.86
N GLY A 195 -12.34 14.44 4.28
CA GLY A 195 -11.42 13.45 3.70
C GLY A 195 -10.73 12.59 4.75
N PHE A 196 -10.08 11.53 4.28
CA PHE A 196 -9.39 10.55 5.11
C PHE A 196 -7.89 10.60 4.88
N ALA A 197 -7.16 10.52 5.98
CA ALA A 197 -5.75 10.19 6.02
C ALA A 197 -5.52 8.75 5.52
N ARG A 198 -4.32 8.47 5.02
CA ARG A 198 -3.98 7.22 4.35
C ARG A 198 -4.08 5.99 5.26
N TYR A 199 -3.57 6.10 6.48
CA TYR A 199 -3.62 5.06 7.49
C TYR A 199 -3.57 5.63 8.91
N SER A 200 -3.93 4.81 9.90
CA SER A 200 -3.81 5.11 11.32
C SER A 200 -2.60 4.37 11.86
N VAL A 201 -1.75 5.02 12.65
CA VAL A 201 -0.59 4.35 13.27
C VAL A 201 -1.03 3.41 14.41
N ASP A 202 -2.22 3.62 14.97
CA ASP A 202 -2.84 2.76 15.99
C ASP A 202 -4.01 1.93 15.46
N GLU A 203 -4.46 0.97 16.26
CA GLU A 203 -5.56 0.08 15.94
C GLU A 203 -6.97 0.70 16.04
N LYS A 204 -7.08 1.88 16.67
CA LYS A 204 -8.33 2.54 17.06
C LYS A 204 -8.79 3.60 16.06
N TRP A 205 -8.02 3.81 14.99
CA TRP A 205 -8.21 4.89 14.01
C TRP A 205 -7.98 6.29 14.58
N LEU A 206 -7.27 6.44 15.70
CA LEU A 206 -7.17 7.71 16.42
C LEU A 206 -6.03 8.59 15.90
N VAL A 207 -4.83 8.03 15.72
CA VAL A 207 -3.65 8.79 15.31
C VAL A 207 -3.41 8.60 13.81
N PRO A 208 -3.74 9.58 12.96
CA PRO A 208 -3.53 9.49 11.52
C PRO A 208 -2.05 9.62 11.13
N HIS A 209 -1.68 8.96 10.05
CA HIS A 209 -0.60 9.43 9.20
C HIS A 209 -1.19 10.45 8.23
N PHE A 210 -1.01 11.75 8.50
CA PHE A 210 -1.79 12.87 7.96
C PHE A 210 -1.82 13.01 6.43
N GLU A 211 -0.95 12.30 5.69
CA GLU A 211 -1.00 12.21 4.22
C GLU A 211 -2.40 11.78 3.75
N LYS A 212 -2.98 12.53 2.81
CA LYS A 212 -4.28 12.20 2.20
C LYS A 212 -4.09 11.91 0.72
N MET A 213 -4.43 10.70 0.29
CA MET A 213 -4.32 10.30 -1.10
C MET A 213 -5.67 10.43 -1.81
N LEU A 214 -5.66 10.93 -3.06
CA LEU A 214 -6.87 11.03 -3.87
C LEU A 214 -7.50 9.64 -4.09
N TYR A 215 -6.68 8.63 -4.42
CA TYR A 215 -7.19 7.29 -4.72
C TYR A 215 -7.78 6.59 -3.48
N ASP A 216 -7.29 6.89 -2.27
CA ASP A 216 -7.83 6.33 -1.03
C ASP A 216 -9.20 6.96 -0.74
N ASN A 217 -9.29 8.29 -0.83
CA ASN A 217 -10.54 9.03 -0.67
C ASN A 217 -11.58 8.65 -1.73
N ALA A 218 -11.18 8.49 -3.00
CA ALA A 218 -12.07 8.05 -4.06
C ALA A 218 -12.62 6.62 -3.82
N GLN A 219 -11.79 5.70 -3.33
CA GLN A 219 -12.26 4.35 -2.98
C GLN A 219 -13.15 4.35 -1.73
N LEU A 220 -12.85 5.17 -0.73
CA LEU A 220 -13.68 5.35 0.45
C LEU A 220 -15.03 5.97 0.11
N LEU A 221 -15.09 6.92 -0.82
CA LEU A 221 -16.34 7.47 -1.33
C LEU A 221 -17.28 6.35 -1.81
N HIS A 222 -16.76 5.41 -2.61
CA HIS A 222 -17.54 4.25 -3.07
C HIS A 222 -17.98 3.36 -1.90
N LEU A 223 -17.10 3.09 -0.94
CA LEU A 223 -17.43 2.29 0.23
C LEU A 223 -18.54 2.93 1.07
N TYR A 224 -18.44 4.23 1.38
CA TYR A 224 -19.44 4.95 2.17
C TYR A 224 -20.77 5.11 1.42
N LEU A 225 -20.74 5.22 0.08
CA LEU A 225 -21.96 5.19 -0.73
C LEU A 225 -22.63 3.81 -0.66
N ASP A 226 -21.89 2.72 -0.83
CA ASP A 226 -22.44 1.36 -0.71
C ASP A 226 -22.94 1.08 0.72
N ALA A 227 -22.24 1.58 1.74
CA ALA A 227 -22.66 1.52 3.14
C ALA A 227 -23.98 2.27 3.36
N HIS A 228 -24.15 3.45 2.76
CA HIS A 228 -25.42 4.17 2.80
C HIS A 228 -26.55 3.40 2.09
N LEU A 229 -26.30 2.90 0.88
CA LEU A 229 -27.30 2.17 0.09
C LEU A 229 -27.79 0.90 0.79
N ILE A 230 -26.90 0.19 1.50
CA ILE A 230 -27.26 -1.06 2.18
C ILE A 230 -27.92 -0.84 3.54
N SER A 231 -27.52 0.21 4.27
CA SER A 231 -28.03 0.48 5.63
C SER A 231 -29.22 1.44 5.67
N GLY A 232 -29.36 2.32 4.68
CA GLY A 232 -30.28 3.46 4.70
C GLY A 232 -29.85 4.60 5.63
N GLU A 233 -28.73 4.47 6.32
CA GLU A 233 -28.27 5.39 7.35
C GLU A 233 -27.66 6.66 6.73
N ARG A 234 -28.16 7.84 7.11
CA ARG A 234 -27.71 9.11 6.52
C ARG A 234 -26.25 9.43 6.83
N ARG A 235 -25.75 9.01 8.00
CA ARG A 235 -24.36 9.27 8.43
C ARG A 235 -23.32 8.79 7.41
N HIS A 236 -23.55 7.66 6.74
CA HIS A 236 -22.65 7.19 5.69
C HIS A 236 -22.67 8.07 4.43
N ALA A 237 -23.86 8.56 4.04
CA ALA A 237 -23.98 9.51 2.93
C ALA A 237 -23.34 10.87 3.26
N ASP A 238 -23.38 11.30 4.51
CA ASP A 238 -22.77 12.55 4.95
C ASP A 238 -21.25 12.47 4.84
N VAL A 239 -20.64 11.36 5.26
CA VAL A 239 -19.20 11.11 5.06
C VAL A 239 -18.84 11.08 3.56
N ALA A 240 -19.64 10.42 2.72
CA ALA A 240 -19.44 10.41 1.26
C ALA A 240 -19.48 11.84 0.65
N ARG A 241 -20.45 12.67 1.06
CA ARG A 241 -20.52 14.06 0.62
C ARG A 241 -19.34 14.88 1.10
N ASP A 242 -18.84 14.58 2.28
CA ASP A 242 -17.73 15.31 2.88
C ASP A 242 -16.40 14.97 2.22
N ILE A 243 -16.16 13.70 1.87
CA ILE A 243 -15.06 13.29 0.98
C ILE A 243 -15.10 14.08 -0.33
N LEU A 244 -16.28 14.18 -0.97
CA LEU A 244 -16.44 14.95 -2.21
C LEU A 244 -16.14 16.43 -2.00
N ARG A 245 -16.55 17.02 -0.87
CA ARG A 245 -16.28 18.42 -0.53
C ARG A 245 -14.78 18.66 -0.39
N TYR A 246 -14.06 17.81 0.33
CA TYR A 246 -12.61 17.85 0.45
C TYR A 246 -11.92 17.73 -0.93
N ILE A 247 -12.26 16.71 -1.73
CA ILE A 247 -11.65 16.51 -3.05
C ILE A 247 -11.87 17.73 -3.96
N LEU A 248 -13.07 18.32 -3.95
CA LEU A 248 -13.38 19.49 -4.78
C LEU A 248 -12.74 20.79 -4.27
N ARG A 249 -12.54 20.93 -2.95
CA ARG A 249 -11.95 22.12 -2.32
C ARG A 249 -10.43 22.11 -2.45
N ASP A 250 -9.78 21.01 -2.06
CA ASP A 250 -8.33 20.97 -1.84
C ASP A 250 -7.61 20.22 -2.96
N MET A 251 -8.20 19.15 -3.48
CA MET A 251 -7.52 18.29 -4.46
C MET A 251 -7.77 18.69 -5.92
N ARG A 252 -8.70 19.60 -6.20
CA ARG A 252 -9.01 20.02 -7.57
C ARG A 252 -8.02 21.10 -8.03
N HIS A 253 -7.33 20.83 -9.14
CA HIS A 253 -6.46 21.83 -9.74
C HIS A 253 -7.30 22.91 -10.47
N LYS A 254 -6.90 24.18 -10.36
CA LYS A 254 -7.63 25.34 -10.91
C LYS A 254 -7.86 25.26 -12.41
N ASP A 255 -6.91 24.68 -13.14
CA ASP A 255 -6.95 24.53 -14.59
C ASP A 255 -7.63 23.22 -15.05
N GLY A 256 -8.19 22.45 -14.11
CA GLY A 256 -8.79 21.13 -14.35
C GLY A 256 -7.92 19.97 -13.87
N GLY A 257 -8.52 18.78 -13.70
CA GLY A 257 -7.86 17.62 -13.09
C GLY A 257 -7.82 17.66 -11.56
N PHE A 258 -7.16 16.66 -10.97
CA PHE A 258 -7.00 16.52 -9.52
C PHE A 258 -5.55 16.20 -9.17
N TYR A 259 -5.06 16.74 -8.05
CA TYR A 259 -3.80 16.33 -7.43
C TYR A 259 -3.89 14.89 -6.93
N SER A 260 -2.76 14.17 -6.91
CA SER A 260 -2.72 12.77 -6.47
C SER A 260 -2.69 12.61 -4.95
N ALA A 261 -2.13 13.59 -4.23
CA ALA A 261 -1.91 13.52 -2.79
C ALA A 261 -1.81 14.91 -2.13
N GLU A 262 -2.06 14.95 -0.83
CA GLU A 262 -1.69 16.00 0.11
C GLU A 262 -0.69 15.39 1.11
N ASP A 263 0.43 16.06 1.35
CA ASP A 263 1.52 15.56 2.19
C ASP A 263 1.13 15.51 3.69
N ALA A 264 1.80 14.65 4.47
CA ALA A 264 1.61 14.54 5.91
C ALA A 264 2.31 15.65 6.72
N ASP A 265 3.34 16.27 6.15
CA ASP A 265 4.17 17.23 6.86
C ASP A 265 3.53 18.63 6.84
N SER A 266 3.40 19.25 8.01
CA SER A 266 3.14 20.69 8.13
C SER A 266 4.48 21.42 8.22
N GLU A 267 4.78 22.30 7.26
CA GLU A 267 5.83 23.32 7.41
C GLU A 267 5.45 24.40 8.44
#